data_AF-A0A960CAA3-F1
#
_entry.id   AF-A0A960CAA3-F1
#
_cell.length_a   1.000
_cell.length_b   1.000
_cell.length_c   1.000
_cell.angle_alpha   90.00
_cell.angle_beta   90.00
_cell.angle_gamma   90.00
#
_symmetry.space_group_name_H-M   'P 1'
#
loop_
_entity.id
_entity.type
_entity.pdbx_description
1 polymer ?
#
loop_
_entity_poly.entity_id
_entity_poly.type
_entity_poly.pdbx_seq_one_letter_code
_entity_poly.pdbx_strand_id
1 'polypeptide(L)'
;MKRTVIFPGPVSLAHTLAPLRRGPGDPCFQIDGDGAIWRTSLQASGPVSARIVRVDPTTAHCEAWGEGAEEFLANLAALLGAEDDAADFQPTHPTVAAAQARVPHLRLGRTGRVLEALVPAVLEQRVQGVEAFRSWRLLVTKFGTPAPGPAPDRMRVPPSAAVWRGIPSWEFHRANVDPGRMRTIIGCAQRAESLERLAGRPPAEAREALTSLSGVGVWTAAEVA
;
A
#
# COMPACT_ATOMS: atom_id res chain seq x y z
N MET A 1 -2.67 -17.46 -10.87
CA MET A 1 -3.85 -17.88 -10.07
C MET A 1 -4.93 -16.82 -10.22
N LYS A 2 -6.22 -17.13 -9.99
CA LYS A 2 -7.31 -16.16 -10.10
C LYS A 2 -8.24 -16.22 -8.88
N ARG A 3 -8.83 -15.08 -8.52
CA ARG A 3 -9.91 -15.00 -7.52
C ARG A 3 -10.91 -13.91 -7.87
N THR A 4 -12.16 -14.15 -7.52
CA THR A 4 -13.27 -13.20 -7.64
C THR A 4 -13.70 -12.75 -6.25
N VAL A 5 -13.98 -11.46 -6.10
CA VAL A 5 -14.61 -10.87 -4.91
C VAL A 5 -15.96 -10.29 -5.33
N ILE A 6 -17.01 -10.65 -4.62
CA ILE A 6 -18.37 -10.14 -4.80
C ILE A 6 -18.73 -9.31 -3.57
N PHE A 7 -19.20 -8.08 -3.80
CA PHE A 7 -19.55 -7.13 -2.76
C PHE A 7 -21.08 -7.10 -2.55
N PRO A 8 -21.57 -6.78 -1.34
CA PRO A 8 -23.00 -6.65 -1.07
C PRO A 8 -23.64 -5.43 -1.79
N GLY A 9 -22.83 -4.55 -2.38
CA GLY A 9 -23.27 -3.37 -3.11
C GLY A 9 -22.14 -2.76 -3.94
N PRO A 10 -22.40 -1.70 -4.71
CA PRO A 10 -21.43 -1.16 -5.65
C PRO A 10 -20.10 -0.75 -4.99
N VAL A 11 -19.00 -0.92 -5.71
CA VAL A 11 -17.65 -0.55 -5.26
C VAL A 11 -16.88 0.22 -6.32
N SER A 12 -16.15 1.25 -5.90
CA SER A 12 -15.17 1.94 -6.74
C SER A 12 -13.77 1.45 -6.41
N LEU A 13 -13.25 0.53 -7.23
CA LEU A 13 -11.85 0.06 -7.10
C LEU A 13 -10.86 1.22 -7.25
N ALA A 14 -11.17 2.18 -8.12
CA ALA A 14 -10.32 3.35 -8.34
C ALA A 14 -10.21 4.23 -7.09
N HIS A 15 -11.32 4.52 -6.40
CA HIS A 15 -11.28 5.28 -5.14
C HIS A 15 -10.65 4.47 -4.00
N THR A 16 -11.01 3.19 -3.89
CA THR A 16 -10.54 2.28 -2.83
C THR A 16 -9.03 2.07 -2.86
N LEU A 17 -8.45 1.90 -4.06
CA LEU A 17 -7.01 1.62 -4.21
C LEU A 17 -6.17 2.87 -4.50
N ALA A 18 -6.78 4.02 -4.79
CA ALA A 18 -6.05 5.27 -5.07
C ALA A 18 -5.04 5.66 -3.97
N PRO A 19 -5.33 5.54 -2.66
CA PRO A 19 -4.38 5.88 -1.61
C PRO A 19 -3.08 5.05 -1.64
N LEU A 20 -3.10 3.88 -2.28
CA LEU A 20 -1.93 3.01 -2.41
C LEU A 20 -0.98 3.43 -3.55
N ARG A 21 -1.40 4.36 -4.41
CA ARG A 21 -0.64 4.80 -5.59
C ARG A 21 0.24 6.00 -5.26
N ARG A 22 1.55 5.85 -5.42
CA ARG A 22 2.56 6.89 -5.23
C ARG A 22 2.86 7.62 -6.55
N GLY A 23 1.81 8.20 -7.13
CA GLY A 23 1.86 8.99 -8.37
C GLY A 23 1.83 8.19 -9.69
N PRO A 24 1.92 8.86 -10.84
CA PRO A 24 1.74 8.22 -12.16
C PRO A 24 2.89 7.32 -12.59
N GLY A 25 4.07 7.46 -11.98
CA GLY A 25 5.23 6.60 -12.23
C GLY A 25 5.53 5.63 -11.09
N ASP A 26 4.54 5.27 -10.27
CA ASP A 26 4.72 4.31 -9.19
C ASP A 26 5.14 2.94 -9.76
N PRO A 27 6.31 2.40 -9.40
CA PRO A 27 6.75 1.08 -9.88
C PRO A 27 5.95 -0.07 -9.26
N CYS A 28 5.18 0.15 -8.20
CA CYS A 28 4.36 -0.88 -7.57
C CYS A 28 2.87 -0.76 -7.91
N PHE A 29 2.47 0.25 -8.69
CA PHE A 29 1.08 0.51 -9.03
C PHE A 29 0.95 1.13 -10.42
N GLN A 30 0.29 0.43 -11.34
CA GLN A 30 -0.02 0.97 -12.67
C GLN A 30 -1.50 0.79 -12.98
N ILE A 31 -2.04 1.69 -13.80
CA ILE A 31 -3.39 1.56 -14.36
C ILE A 31 -3.20 1.46 -15.87
N ASP A 32 -3.70 0.40 -16.49
CA ASP A 32 -3.62 0.24 -17.93
C ASP A 32 -4.71 1.05 -18.66
N GLY A 33 -4.73 0.99 -20.00
CA GLY A 33 -5.68 1.75 -20.81
C GLY A 33 -7.13 1.30 -20.67
N ASP A 34 -7.37 0.05 -20.22
CA ASP A 34 -8.73 -0.48 -19.99
C ASP A 34 -9.22 -0.24 -18.55
N GLY A 35 -8.37 0.32 -17.69
CA GLY A 35 -8.68 0.68 -16.31
C GLY A 35 -8.38 -0.44 -15.30
N ALA A 36 -7.75 -1.54 -15.71
CA ALA A 36 -7.23 -2.53 -14.78
C ALA A 36 -6.11 -1.93 -13.92
N ILE A 37 -6.16 -2.28 -12.65
CA ILE A 37 -5.18 -1.88 -11.66
C ILE A 37 -4.17 -3.01 -11.51
N TRP A 38 -2.92 -2.71 -11.88
CA TRP A 38 -1.79 -3.56 -11.61
C TRP A 38 -1.12 -3.15 -10.31
N ARG A 39 -0.86 -4.12 -9.44
CA ARG A 39 -0.17 -3.91 -8.17
C ARG A 39 0.88 -4.99 -7.93
N THR A 40 2.00 -4.63 -7.31
CA THR A 40 2.97 -5.58 -6.77
C THR A 40 3.03 -5.49 -5.25
N SER A 41 3.49 -6.58 -4.64
CA SER A 41 3.74 -6.68 -3.21
C SER A 41 4.78 -7.77 -2.96
N LEU A 42 5.44 -7.72 -1.81
CA LEU A 42 6.30 -8.78 -1.29
C LEU A 42 5.58 -9.44 -0.10
N GLN A 43 4.95 -10.58 -0.36
CA GLN A 43 4.30 -11.39 0.65
C GLN A 43 5.33 -12.19 1.46
N ALA A 44 4.92 -12.80 2.58
CA ALA A 44 5.84 -13.65 3.35
C ALA A 44 6.27 -14.88 2.53
N SER A 45 5.36 -15.38 1.70
CA SER A 45 5.59 -16.45 0.71
C SER A 45 6.38 -16.01 -0.53
N GLY A 46 6.61 -14.70 -0.74
CA GLY A 46 7.46 -14.20 -1.82
C GLY A 46 6.84 -13.09 -2.68
N PRO A 47 7.49 -12.72 -3.79
CA PRO A 47 7.04 -11.64 -4.67
C PRO A 47 5.72 -11.97 -5.37
N VAL A 48 4.87 -10.96 -5.55
CA VAL A 48 3.63 -11.05 -6.31
C VAL A 48 3.43 -9.84 -7.22
N SER A 49 2.90 -10.10 -8.41
CA SER A 49 2.18 -9.10 -9.20
C SER A 49 0.72 -9.54 -9.33
N ALA A 50 -0.18 -8.56 -9.35
CA ALA A 50 -1.61 -8.78 -9.44
C ALA A 50 -2.25 -7.79 -10.42
N ARG A 51 -3.16 -8.30 -11.24
CA ARG A 51 -4.03 -7.52 -12.13
C ARG A 51 -5.44 -7.58 -11.60
N ILE A 52 -5.99 -6.44 -11.23
CA ILE A 52 -7.32 -6.30 -10.63
C ILE A 52 -8.23 -5.56 -11.60
N VAL A 53 -9.35 -6.16 -11.96
CA VAL A 53 -10.35 -5.58 -12.87
C VAL A 53 -11.72 -5.58 -12.22
N ARG A 54 -12.49 -4.52 -12.48
CA ARG A 54 -13.93 -4.51 -12.17
C ARG A 54 -14.66 -5.17 -13.33
N VAL A 55 -15.50 -6.16 -13.02
CA VAL A 55 -16.30 -6.89 -14.01
C VAL A 55 -17.68 -6.26 -14.17
N ASP A 56 -18.29 -5.91 -13.04
CA ASP A 56 -19.59 -5.23 -12.93
C ASP A 56 -19.58 -4.34 -11.67
N PRO A 57 -20.65 -3.59 -11.36
CA PRO A 57 -20.66 -2.68 -10.20
C PRO A 57 -20.28 -3.33 -8.86
N THR A 58 -20.51 -4.63 -8.70
CA THR A 58 -20.38 -5.39 -7.44
C THR A 58 -19.34 -6.50 -7.48
N THR A 59 -18.61 -6.67 -8.59
CA THR A 59 -17.70 -7.80 -8.77
C THR A 59 -16.33 -7.35 -9.26
N ALA A 60 -15.27 -7.83 -8.60
CA ALA A 60 -13.89 -7.64 -9.01
C ALA A 60 -13.20 -8.98 -9.27
N HIS A 61 -12.43 -9.08 -10.35
CA HIS A 61 -11.54 -10.20 -10.64
C HIS A 61 -10.10 -9.79 -10.40
N CYS A 62 -9.32 -10.71 -9.83
CA CYS A 62 -7.90 -10.56 -9.66
C CYS A 62 -7.18 -11.77 -10.23
N GLU A 63 -6.18 -11.53 -11.07
CA GLU A 63 -5.19 -12.52 -11.48
C GLU A 63 -3.87 -12.18 -10.81
N ALA A 64 -3.21 -13.18 -10.21
CA ALA A 64 -1.93 -12.98 -9.54
C ALA A 64 -0.88 -14.00 -9.99
N TRP A 65 0.38 -13.56 -10.01
CA TRP A 65 1.56 -14.32 -10.43
C TRP A 65 2.70 -14.15 -9.43
N GLY A 66 3.57 -15.17 -9.36
CA GLY A 66 4.68 -15.23 -8.41
C GLY A 66 4.40 -16.12 -7.20
N GLU A 67 5.42 -16.32 -6.39
CA GLU A 67 5.37 -17.17 -5.18
C GLU A 67 4.35 -16.65 -4.16
N GLY A 68 4.20 -15.32 -4.08
CA GLY A 68 3.24 -14.66 -3.19
C GLY A 68 1.79 -14.64 -3.69
N ALA A 69 1.48 -15.26 -4.84
CA ALA A 69 0.17 -15.13 -5.47
C ALA A 69 -0.97 -15.69 -4.62
N GLU A 70 -0.77 -16.83 -3.97
CA GLU A 70 -1.81 -17.45 -3.14
C GLU A 70 -2.13 -16.61 -1.89
N GLU A 71 -1.10 -16.18 -1.17
CA GLU A 71 -1.22 -15.33 0.02
C GLU A 71 -1.89 -13.98 -0.32
N PHE A 72 -1.48 -13.35 -1.43
CA PHE A 72 -2.11 -12.12 -1.91
C PHE A 72 -3.59 -12.30 -2.23
N LEU A 73 -3.95 -13.38 -2.95
CA LEU A 73 -5.34 -13.66 -3.30
C LEU A 73 -6.17 -14.06 -2.07
N ALA A 74 -5.57 -14.63 -1.03
CA ALA A 74 -6.26 -14.89 0.23
C ALA A 74 -6.68 -13.58 0.94
N ASN A 75 -5.85 -12.53 0.86
CA ASN A 75 -6.13 -11.22 1.46
C ASN A 75 -6.89 -10.25 0.52
N LEU A 76 -7.23 -10.68 -0.70
CA LEU A 76 -7.80 -9.79 -1.73
C LEU A 76 -9.09 -9.09 -1.29
N ALA A 77 -10.00 -9.79 -0.60
CA ALA A 77 -11.26 -9.20 -0.16
C ALA A 77 -11.02 -8.04 0.82
N ALA A 78 -10.11 -8.23 1.78
CA ALA A 78 -9.69 -7.19 2.72
C ALA A 78 -8.99 -6.01 2.03
N LEU A 79 -8.12 -6.27 1.04
CA LEU A 79 -7.48 -5.24 0.23
C LEU A 79 -8.49 -4.35 -0.52
N LEU A 80 -9.57 -4.95 -1.01
CA LEU A 80 -10.62 -4.24 -1.74
C LEU A 80 -11.74 -3.69 -0.83
N GLY A 81 -11.55 -3.74 0.49
CA GLY A 81 -12.49 -3.17 1.47
C GLY A 81 -13.78 -3.96 1.63
N ALA A 82 -13.81 -5.26 1.30
CA ALA A 82 -15.02 -6.08 1.52
C ALA A 82 -15.39 -6.22 3.01
N GLU A 83 -14.42 -6.00 3.89
CA GLU A 83 -14.55 -6.03 5.34
C GLU A 83 -14.80 -4.64 5.96
N ASP A 84 -14.92 -3.60 5.12
CA ASP A 84 -15.24 -2.24 5.56
C ASP A 84 -16.73 -2.17 5.96
N ASP A 85 -16.98 -2.17 7.27
CA ASP A 85 -18.30 -1.95 7.86
C ASP A 85 -18.43 -0.49 8.29
N ALA A 86 -19.26 0.25 7.56
CA ALA A 86 -19.55 1.65 7.80
C ALA A 86 -20.92 1.87 8.46
N ALA A 87 -21.55 0.83 9.02
CA ALA A 87 -22.89 0.93 9.61
C ALA A 87 -22.97 1.93 10.78
N ASP A 88 -21.85 2.13 11.50
CA ASP A 88 -21.74 3.10 12.59
C ASP A 88 -21.20 4.48 12.15
N PHE A 89 -20.82 4.64 10.87
CA PHE A 89 -20.27 5.88 10.35
C PHE A 89 -21.38 6.88 10.01
N GLN A 90 -21.73 7.72 10.99
CA GLN A 90 -22.74 8.77 10.87
C GLN A 90 -22.09 10.16 10.92
N PRO A 91 -21.61 10.70 9.78
CA PRO A 91 -20.89 11.97 9.78
C PRO A 91 -21.81 13.14 10.14
N THR A 92 -21.52 13.81 11.25
CA THR A 92 -22.26 15.00 11.70
C THR A 92 -21.70 16.30 11.13
N HIS A 93 -20.42 16.33 10.76
CA HIS A 93 -19.78 17.51 10.20
C HIS A 93 -20.13 17.66 8.70
N PRO A 94 -20.66 18.82 8.23
CA PRO A 94 -21.13 18.99 6.85
C PRO A 94 -20.11 18.65 5.78
N THR A 95 -18.84 19.00 5.98
CA THR A 95 -17.75 18.66 5.05
C THR A 95 -17.56 17.16 4.88
N VAL A 96 -17.69 16.38 5.96
CA VAL A 96 -17.51 14.92 5.93
C VAL A 96 -18.72 14.26 5.27
N ALA A 97 -19.93 14.71 5.60
CA ALA A 97 -21.15 14.24 4.94
C ALA A 97 -21.14 14.53 3.42
N ALA A 98 -20.71 15.73 3.02
CA ALA A 98 -20.55 16.09 1.61
C ALA A 98 -19.46 15.25 0.91
N ALA A 99 -18.36 14.94 1.61
CA ALA A 99 -17.33 14.06 1.08
C ALA A 99 -17.86 12.65 0.86
N GLN A 100 -18.58 12.07 1.84
CA GLN A 100 -19.21 10.76 1.74
C GLN A 100 -20.17 10.69 0.54
N ALA A 101 -21.03 11.70 0.39
CA ALA A 101 -22.00 11.76 -0.72
C ALA A 101 -21.32 11.83 -2.11
N ARG A 102 -20.12 12.40 -2.21
CA ARG A 102 -19.37 12.52 -3.47
C ARG A 102 -18.67 11.22 -3.88
N VAL A 103 -18.36 10.33 -2.93
CA VAL A 103 -17.70 9.04 -3.19
C VAL A 103 -18.43 7.88 -2.52
N PRO A 104 -19.72 7.63 -2.84
CA PRO A 104 -20.60 6.70 -2.11
C PRO A 104 -20.20 5.22 -2.24
N HIS A 105 -19.17 4.91 -3.05
CA HIS A 105 -18.67 3.55 -3.31
C HIS A 105 -17.19 3.41 -2.96
N LEU A 106 -16.61 4.40 -2.26
CA LEU A 106 -15.32 4.24 -1.60
C LEU A 106 -15.47 3.19 -0.49
N ARG A 107 -14.52 2.27 -0.42
CA ARG A 107 -14.34 1.38 0.73
C ARG A 107 -12.92 1.53 1.27
N LEU A 108 -12.75 1.37 2.57
CA LEU A 108 -11.45 1.37 3.23
C LEU A 108 -10.89 -0.05 3.25
N GLY A 109 -9.89 -0.30 2.40
CA GLY A 109 -9.19 -1.58 2.34
C GLY A 109 -7.98 -1.65 3.28
N ARG A 110 -7.50 -2.87 3.52
CA ARG A 110 -6.24 -3.11 4.24
C ARG A 110 -5.29 -3.99 3.44
N THR A 111 -4.04 -3.57 3.32
CA THR A 111 -3.01 -4.31 2.57
C THR A 111 -2.52 -5.54 3.32
N GLY A 112 -2.63 -5.54 4.65
CA GLY A 112 -2.00 -6.53 5.51
C GLY A 112 -0.47 -6.53 5.44
N ARG A 113 0.15 -5.46 4.91
CA ARG A 113 1.60 -5.30 4.75
C ARG A 113 2.05 -3.99 5.39
N VAL A 114 2.52 -4.05 6.63
CA VAL A 114 2.80 -2.86 7.44
C VAL A 114 4.04 -2.14 6.94
N LEU A 115 5.13 -2.85 6.63
CA LEU A 115 6.34 -2.19 6.14
C LEU A 115 6.11 -1.53 4.77
N GLU A 116 5.33 -2.17 3.90
CA GLU A 116 4.97 -1.62 2.58
C GLU A 116 4.17 -0.32 2.66
N ALA A 117 3.32 -0.17 3.68
CA ALA A 117 2.59 1.06 3.94
C ALA A 117 3.46 2.10 4.65
N LEU A 118 4.30 1.66 5.59
CA LEU A 118 5.09 2.54 6.46
C LEU A 118 6.23 3.24 5.73
N VAL A 119 6.93 2.58 4.81
CA VAL A 119 8.04 3.20 4.06
C VAL A 119 7.60 4.43 3.25
N PRO A 120 6.56 4.36 2.38
CA PRO A 120 6.10 5.56 1.67
C PRO A 120 5.56 6.63 2.62
N ALA A 121 4.85 6.25 3.70
CA ALA A 121 4.37 7.22 4.69
C ALA A 121 5.54 7.98 5.36
N VAL A 122 6.68 7.32 5.62
CA VAL A 122 7.89 7.98 6.10
C VAL A 122 8.49 8.90 5.02
N LEU A 123 8.57 8.46 3.77
CA LEU A 123 9.07 9.29 2.66
C LEU A 123 8.27 10.58 2.47
N GLU A 124 6.97 10.55 2.77
CA GLU A 124 6.04 11.68 2.63
C GLU A 124 6.13 12.70 3.79
N GLN A 125 6.86 12.41 4.86
CA GLN A 125 6.97 13.30 6.02
C GLN A 125 7.55 14.67 5.65
N ARG A 126 6.75 15.74 5.88
CA ARG A 126 7.15 17.16 5.77
C ARG A 126 7.66 17.57 4.39
N VAL A 127 7.27 16.86 3.33
CA VAL A 127 7.58 17.20 1.94
C VAL A 127 6.33 17.22 1.09
N GLN A 128 6.45 17.80 -0.10
CA GLN A 128 5.39 17.70 -1.10
C GLN A 128 5.28 16.26 -1.60
N GLY A 129 4.05 15.77 -1.81
CA GLY A 129 3.81 14.39 -2.26
C GLY A 129 4.53 14.05 -3.57
N VAL A 130 4.65 15.00 -4.50
CA VAL A 130 5.38 14.80 -5.77
C VAL A 130 6.86 14.45 -5.56
N GLU A 131 7.52 15.05 -4.57
CA GLU A 131 8.90 14.76 -4.21
C GLU A 131 9.02 13.38 -3.55
N ALA A 132 8.13 13.07 -2.60
CA ALA A 132 8.11 11.77 -1.94
C ALA A 132 7.86 10.62 -2.94
N PHE A 133 6.92 10.80 -3.88
CA PHE A 133 6.64 9.84 -4.94
C PHE A 133 7.83 9.66 -5.90
N ARG A 134 8.60 10.72 -6.14
CA ARG A 134 9.86 10.63 -6.87
C ARG A 134 10.89 9.82 -6.08
N SER A 135 11.05 10.05 -4.77
CA SER A 135 11.93 9.27 -3.90
C SER A 135 11.56 7.79 -3.90
N TRP A 136 10.28 7.46 -3.72
CA TRP A 136 9.75 6.10 -3.79
C TRP A 136 10.11 5.42 -5.11
N ARG A 137 9.78 6.05 -6.23
CA ARG A 137 10.11 5.53 -7.57
C ARG A 137 11.60 5.30 -7.75
N LEU A 138 12.47 6.23 -7.37
CA LEU A 138 13.92 6.08 -7.54
C LEU A 138 14.46 4.89 -6.73
N LEU A 139 14.08 4.79 -5.47
CA LEU A 139 14.55 3.74 -4.57
C LEU A 139 14.01 2.37 -5.01
N VAL A 140 12.70 2.25 -5.25
CA VAL A 140 12.09 0.98 -5.62
C VAL A 140 12.47 0.52 -7.03
N THR A 141 12.67 1.44 -7.97
CA THR A 141 13.17 1.06 -9.31
C THR A 141 14.55 0.43 -9.24
N LYS A 142 15.42 0.94 -8.35
CA LYS A 142 16.80 0.50 -8.21
C LYS A 142 16.98 -0.72 -7.31
N PHE A 143 16.23 -0.80 -6.20
CA PHE A 143 16.41 -1.81 -5.16
C PHE A 143 15.26 -2.82 -5.08
N GLY A 144 14.16 -2.59 -5.80
CA GLY A 144 13.09 -3.57 -5.95
C GLY A 144 13.46 -4.65 -6.96
N THR A 145 12.73 -5.77 -6.93
CA THR A 145 12.94 -6.88 -7.85
C THR A 145 11.95 -6.82 -9.03
N PRO A 146 12.23 -7.50 -10.16
CA PRO A 146 11.28 -7.58 -11.26
C PRO A 146 9.92 -8.13 -10.80
N ALA A 147 8.84 -7.56 -11.32
CA ALA A 147 7.49 -8.05 -11.07
C ALA A 147 7.28 -9.42 -11.75
N PRO A 148 6.77 -10.45 -11.06
CA PRO A 148 6.46 -11.74 -11.68
C PRO A 148 5.40 -11.64 -12.77
N GLY A 149 5.31 -12.64 -13.65
CA GLY A 149 4.24 -12.76 -14.63
C GLY A 149 4.26 -11.71 -15.74
N PRO A 150 3.14 -11.51 -16.46
CA PRO A 150 3.03 -10.57 -17.58
C PRO A 150 2.82 -9.13 -17.10
N ALA A 151 3.44 -8.74 -15.99
CA ALA A 151 3.30 -7.41 -15.42
C ALA A 151 3.81 -6.34 -16.41
N PRO A 152 3.12 -5.18 -16.52
CA PRO A 152 3.55 -4.09 -17.37
C PRO A 152 5.00 -3.66 -17.13
N ASP A 153 5.62 -3.12 -18.17
CA ASP A 153 6.96 -2.55 -18.09
C ASP A 153 7.08 -1.55 -16.94
N ARG A 154 8.28 -1.51 -16.35
CA ARG A 154 8.65 -0.66 -15.20
C ARG A 154 8.07 -1.11 -13.86
N MET A 155 7.22 -2.14 -13.80
CA MET A 155 6.79 -2.66 -12.51
C MET A 155 7.94 -3.33 -11.74
N ARG A 156 7.94 -3.14 -10.42
CA ARG A 156 8.87 -3.75 -9.48
C ARG A 156 8.11 -4.21 -8.25
N VAL A 157 8.55 -5.28 -7.63
CA VAL A 157 8.16 -5.64 -6.27
C VAL A 157 8.98 -4.78 -5.30
N PRO A 158 8.37 -4.20 -4.23
CA PRO A 158 9.10 -3.38 -3.28
C PRO A 158 10.26 -4.15 -2.62
N PRO A 159 11.34 -3.47 -2.21
CA PRO A 159 12.47 -4.13 -1.56
C PRO A 159 12.08 -4.85 -0.27
N SER A 160 12.73 -5.97 0.01
CA SER A 160 12.58 -6.65 1.31
C SER A 160 13.16 -5.80 2.45
N ALA A 161 12.80 -6.14 3.69
CA ALA A 161 13.38 -5.52 4.87
C ALA A 161 14.91 -5.65 4.92
N ALA A 162 15.47 -6.77 4.44
CA ALA A 162 16.92 -6.94 4.34
C ALA A 162 17.54 -5.97 3.32
N VAL A 163 16.90 -5.79 2.17
CA VAL A 163 17.39 -4.84 1.16
C VAL A 163 17.30 -3.41 1.67
N TRP A 164 16.17 -2.99 2.26
CA TRP A 164 16.03 -1.64 2.84
C TRP A 164 17.13 -1.29 3.84
N ARG A 165 17.52 -2.24 4.71
CA ARG A 165 18.63 -2.07 5.66
C ARG A 165 20.00 -1.94 4.98
N GLY A 166 20.15 -2.56 3.82
CA GLY A 166 21.40 -2.58 3.05
C GLY A 166 21.55 -1.44 2.06
N ILE A 167 20.52 -0.61 1.84
CA ILE A 167 20.62 0.54 0.93
C ILE A 167 21.65 1.53 1.50
N PRO A 168 22.71 1.86 0.74
CA PRO A 168 23.70 2.83 1.21
C PRO A 168 23.11 4.23 1.39
N SER A 169 23.61 4.99 2.37
CA SER A 169 23.07 6.31 2.72
C SER A 169 23.07 7.32 1.57
N TRP A 170 24.06 7.27 0.67
CA TRP A 170 24.13 8.16 -0.48
C TRP A 170 23.00 7.92 -1.49
N GLU A 171 22.39 6.73 -1.51
CA GLU A 171 21.26 6.42 -2.39
C GLU A 171 19.98 7.09 -1.90
N PHE A 172 19.78 7.12 -0.57
CA PHE A 172 18.72 7.92 0.05
C PHE A 172 18.91 9.41 -0.24
N HIS A 173 20.14 9.92 -0.10
CA HIS A 173 20.44 11.32 -0.42
C HIS A 173 20.17 11.65 -1.89
N ARG A 174 20.61 10.79 -2.83
CA ARG A 174 20.32 10.93 -4.27
C ARG A 174 18.83 10.88 -4.59
N ALA A 175 18.04 10.20 -3.77
CA ALA A 175 16.59 10.14 -3.85
C ALA A 175 15.88 11.28 -3.11
N ASN A 176 16.60 12.32 -2.65
CA ASN A 176 16.05 13.44 -1.86
C ASN A 176 15.45 13.02 -0.49
N VAL A 177 16.01 11.99 0.13
CA VAL A 177 15.63 11.52 1.46
C VAL A 177 16.67 11.97 2.47
N ASP A 178 16.25 12.78 3.44
CA ASP A 178 17.12 13.30 4.49
C ASP A 178 17.54 12.19 5.49
N PRO A 179 18.62 12.42 6.27
CA PRO A 179 19.11 11.43 7.22
C PRO A 179 18.11 11.04 8.32
N GLY A 180 17.13 11.89 8.65
CA GLY A 180 16.06 11.59 9.60
C GLY A 180 15.14 10.52 9.04
N ARG A 181 14.50 10.78 7.89
CA ARG A 181 13.63 9.82 7.20
C ARG A 181 14.34 8.50 6.87
N MET A 182 15.59 8.58 6.40
CA MET A 182 16.41 7.38 6.15
C MET A 182 16.55 6.51 7.40
N ARG A 183 16.94 7.10 8.54
CA ARG A 183 17.09 6.35 9.80
C ARG A 183 15.77 5.74 10.27
N THR A 184 14.66 6.46 10.10
CA THR A 184 13.32 5.92 10.37
C THR A 184 13.02 4.70 9.51
N ILE A 185 13.23 4.76 8.19
CA ILE A 185 13.03 3.62 7.27
C ILE A 185 13.89 2.42 7.69
N ILE A 186 15.17 2.62 7.96
CA ILE A 186 16.09 1.55 8.39
C ILE A 186 15.64 0.96 9.73
N GLY A 187 15.26 1.80 10.70
CA GLY A 187 14.78 1.38 12.01
C GLY A 187 13.48 0.56 11.95
N CYS A 188 12.59 0.91 11.02
CA CYS A 188 11.38 0.15 10.71
C CYS A 188 11.74 -1.20 10.05
N ALA A 189 12.61 -1.19 9.04
CA ALA A 189 13.04 -2.40 8.35
C ALA A 189 13.76 -3.39 9.28
N GLN A 190 14.50 -2.91 10.29
CA GLN A 190 15.08 -3.76 11.35
C GLN A 190 14.04 -4.48 12.21
N ARG A 191 12.81 -3.98 12.26
CA ARG A 191 11.70 -4.51 13.08
C ARG A 191 10.58 -5.09 12.24
N ALA A 192 10.82 -5.31 10.93
CA ALA A 192 9.79 -5.66 9.96
C ALA A 192 8.89 -6.82 10.42
N GLU A 193 9.45 -7.95 10.85
CA GLU A 193 8.66 -9.09 11.32
C GLU A 193 7.73 -8.75 12.50
N SER A 194 8.19 -7.90 13.42
CA SER A 194 7.38 -7.43 14.54
C SER A 194 6.30 -6.45 14.10
N LEU A 195 6.58 -5.63 13.09
CA LEU A 195 5.62 -4.69 12.53
C LEU A 195 4.54 -5.41 11.72
N GLU A 196 4.89 -6.44 10.94
CA GLU A 196 3.89 -7.20 10.18
C GLU A 196 2.85 -7.88 11.08
N ARG A 197 3.23 -8.27 12.31
CA ARG A 197 2.27 -8.79 13.30
C ARG A 197 1.21 -7.77 13.74
N LEU A 198 1.44 -6.47 13.54
CA LEU A 198 0.45 -5.44 13.87
C LEU A 198 -0.77 -5.48 12.94
N ALA A 199 -0.65 -6.05 11.74
CA ALA A 199 -1.76 -6.14 10.78
C ALA A 199 -2.98 -6.92 11.32
N GLY A 200 -2.76 -7.83 12.28
CA GLY A 200 -3.82 -8.60 12.94
C GLY A 200 -4.33 -7.99 14.26
N ARG A 201 -3.84 -6.82 14.66
CA ARG A 201 -4.22 -6.18 15.93
C ARG A 201 -5.31 -5.11 15.73
N PRO A 202 -6.06 -4.73 16.79
CA PRO A 202 -6.94 -3.58 16.75
C PRO A 202 -6.19 -2.30 16.31
N PRO A 203 -6.80 -1.41 15.51
CA PRO A 203 -6.14 -0.20 14.99
C PRO A 203 -5.53 0.69 16.08
N ALA A 204 -6.20 0.84 17.23
CA ALA A 204 -5.68 1.63 18.34
C ALA A 204 -4.35 1.09 18.88
N GLU A 205 -4.26 -0.23 19.11
CA GLU A 205 -3.03 -0.88 19.57
C GLU A 205 -1.92 -0.84 18.51
N ALA A 206 -2.28 -0.99 17.23
CA ALA A 206 -1.35 -0.87 16.12
C ALA A 206 -0.74 0.55 16.05
N ARG A 207 -1.57 1.59 16.17
CA ARG A 207 -1.12 2.99 16.20
C ARG A 207 -0.22 3.28 17.41
N GLU A 208 -0.60 2.83 18.60
CA GLU A 208 0.21 2.98 19.82
C GLU A 208 1.59 2.35 19.61
N ALA A 209 1.63 1.09 19.15
CA ALA A 209 2.87 0.38 18.87
C ALA A 209 3.72 1.09 17.79
N LEU A 210 3.11 1.57 16.70
CA LEU A 210 3.81 2.30 15.64
C LEU A 210 4.44 3.58 16.17
N THR A 211 3.71 4.36 16.98
CA THR A 211 4.21 5.62 17.54
C THR A 211 5.32 5.47 18.59
N SER A 212 5.58 4.24 19.07
CA SER A 212 6.76 3.95 19.89
C SER A 212 8.08 3.99 19.11
N LEU A 213 8.03 3.93 17.77
CA LEU A 213 9.20 4.00 16.92
C LEU A 213 9.71 5.44 16.76
N SER A 214 11.01 5.63 16.95
CA SER A 214 11.64 6.92 16.68
C SER A 214 11.42 7.32 15.21
N GLY A 215 10.87 8.51 14.99
CA GLY A 215 10.57 9.05 13.66
C GLY A 215 9.20 8.65 13.09
N VAL A 216 8.38 7.89 13.83
CA VAL A 216 6.99 7.57 13.47
C VAL A 216 6.05 8.32 14.43
N GLY A 217 5.44 9.39 13.96
CA GLY A 217 4.45 10.16 14.74
C GLY A 217 3.01 9.74 14.43
N VAL A 218 2.05 10.38 15.12
CA VAL A 218 0.61 10.11 14.96
C VAL A 218 0.12 10.20 13.52
N TRP A 219 0.66 11.13 12.73
CA TRP A 219 0.31 11.27 11.31
C TRP A 219 0.76 10.04 10.51
N THR A 220 2.03 9.63 10.64
CA THR A 220 2.55 8.45 9.95
C THR A 220 1.88 7.16 10.42
N ALA A 221 1.53 7.05 11.70
CA ALA A 221 0.80 5.90 12.22
C ALA A 221 -0.62 5.82 11.63
N ALA A 222 -1.32 6.95 11.48
CA ALA A 222 -2.66 7.00 10.88
C ALA A 222 -2.67 6.70 9.37
N GLU A 223 -1.59 7.00 8.65
CA GLU A 223 -1.43 6.60 7.24
C GLU A 223 -1.22 5.07 7.07
N VAL A 224 -0.94 4.34 8.16
CA VAL A 224 -0.56 2.92 8.14
C VAL A 224 -1.57 2.01 8.84
N ALA A 225 -2.17 2.47 9.93
CA ALA A 225 -3.04 1.69 10.82
C ALA A 225 -4.34 2.42 11.16
#